data_AF-A0A1Y2JI69-F1
#
_entry.id   AF-A0A1Y2JI69-F1
#
_cell.length_a   1.000
_cell.length_b   1.000
_cell.length_c   1.000
_cell.angle_alpha   90.00
_cell.angle_beta   90.00
_cell.angle_gamma   90.00
#
_symmetry.space_group_name_H-M   'P 1'
#
loop_
_entity.id
_entity.type
_entity.pdbx_description
1 polymer ?
#
loop_
_entity_poly.entity_id
_entity_poly.type
_entity_poly.pdbx_seq_one_letter_code
_entity_poly.pdbx_strand_id
1 'polypeptide(L)' 'MPTVKNRASAILGEYQQAQTEVVGKAVILSDGTAGTVESVWLDDIHGLRISIVGHFGKWPVSTIKLMQPD' A
#
# COMPACT_ATOMS: atom_id res chain seq x y z
N MET A 1 -21.40 -24.97 7.82
CA MET A 1 -20.36 -24.24 8.58
C MET A 1 -20.47 -22.73 8.35
N PRO A 2 -21.45 -22.04 8.96
CA PRO A 2 -21.68 -20.60 8.73
C PRO A 2 -20.47 -19.73 9.11
N THR A 3 -19.76 -20.11 10.18
CA THR A 3 -18.63 -19.35 10.72
C THR A 3 -17.44 -19.27 9.76
N VAL A 4 -17.14 -20.34 9.02
CA VAL A 4 -16.05 -20.37 8.04
C VAL A 4 -16.36 -19.44 6.87
N LYS A 5 -17.61 -19.50 6.37
CA LYS A 5 -18.08 -18.63 5.29
C LYS A 5 -18.01 -17.16 5.69
N ASN A 6 -18.47 -16.82 6.89
CA ASN A 6 -18.42 -15.43 7.38
C ASN A 6 -16.99 -14.91 7.49
N ARG A 7 -16.04 -15.73 7.98
CA ARG A 7 -14.63 -15.35 8.04
C ARG A 7 -14.02 -15.14 6.67
N ALA A 8 -14.28 -16.05 5.72
CA ALA A 8 -13.79 -15.91 4.35
C ALA A 8 -14.33 -14.65 3.67
N SER A 9 -15.63 -14.35 3.85
CA SER A 9 -16.23 -13.12 3.35
C SER A 9 -15.63 -11.86 3.96
N ALA A 10 -15.32 -11.87 5.26
CA ALA A 10 -14.66 -10.73 5.92
C ALA A 10 -13.27 -10.48 5.33
N ILE A 11 -12.44 -11.52 5.17
CA ILE A 11 -11.10 -11.41 4.58
C ILE A 11 -11.18 -10.85 3.16
N LEU A 12 -12.13 -11.32 2.34
CA LEU A 12 -12.31 -10.83 0.98
C LEU A 12 -12.75 -9.35 0.94
N GLY A 13 -13.58 -8.93 1.90
CA GLY A 13 -13.98 -7.53 2.07
C GLY A 13 -12.80 -6.62 2.39
N GLU A 14 -11.99 -7.00 3.39
CA GLU A 14 -10.77 -6.26 3.77
C GLU A 14 -9.77 -6.19 2.61
N TYR A 15 -9.60 -7.29 1.87
CA TYR A 15 -8.74 -7.33 0.68
C TYR A 15 -9.21 -6.35 -0.42
N GLN A 16 -10.50 -6.31 -0.70
CA GLN A 16 -11.08 -5.40 -1.69
C GLN A 16 -10.96 -3.93 -1.25
N GLN A 17 -11.14 -3.67 0.04
CA GLN A 17 -10.92 -2.35 0.62
C GLN A 17 -9.45 -1.92 0.47
N ALA A 18 -8.51 -2.79 0.82
CA ALA A 18 -7.08 -2.53 0.68
C ALA A 18 -6.69 -2.20 -0.77
N GLN A 19 -7.17 -2.99 -1.75
CA GLN A 19 -6.95 -2.69 -3.16
C GLN A 19 -7.42 -1.28 -3.53
N THR A 20 -8.66 -0.93 -3.18
CA THR A 20 -9.25 0.37 -3.49
C THR A 20 -8.50 1.51 -2.82
N GLU A 21 -8.02 1.29 -1.59
CA GLU A 21 -7.34 2.31 -0.82
C GLU A 21 -5.90 2.52 -1.31
N VAL A 22 -5.15 1.48 -1.65
CA VAL A 22 -3.69 1.62 -1.84
C VAL A 22 -3.24 1.57 -3.29
N VAL A 23 -3.95 0.91 -4.20
CA VAL A 23 -3.52 0.80 -5.61
C VAL A 23 -3.52 2.19 -6.26
N GLY A 24 -2.42 2.51 -6.95
CA GLY A 24 -2.20 3.81 -7.58
C GLY A 24 -1.68 4.89 -6.62
N LYS A 25 -1.63 4.65 -5.30
CA LYS A 25 -1.01 5.60 -4.37
C LYS A 25 0.51 5.58 -4.47
N ALA A 26 1.11 6.76 -4.33
CA ALA A 26 2.54 6.90 -4.18
C ALA A 26 3.00 6.45 -2.78
N VAL A 27 4.17 5.83 -2.71
CA VAL A 27 4.78 5.33 -1.48
C VAL A 27 6.25 5.73 -1.44
N ILE A 28 6.76 5.91 -0.22
CA ILE A 28 8.18 6.14 0.05
C ILE A 28 8.70 4.91 0.80
N LEU A 29 9.76 4.30 0.28
CA LEU A 29 10.41 3.14 0.89
C LEU A 29 11.44 3.59 1.94
N SER A 30 11.83 2.65 2.80
CA SER A 30 12.77 2.91 3.90
C SER A 30 14.18 3.31 3.43
N ASP A 31 14.54 2.98 2.19
CA ASP A 31 15.79 3.39 1.55
C ASP A 31 15.71 4.81 0.93
N GLY A 32 14.58 5.51 1.10
CA GLY A 32 14.34 6.84 0.56
C GLY A 32 13.93 6.87 -0.91
N THR A 33 13.72 5.71 -1.55
CA THR A 33 13.17 5.64 -2.90
C THR A 33 11.66 5.82 -2.89
N ALA A 34 11.09 6.22 -4.04
CA ALA A 34 9.65 6.37 -4.21
C ALA A 34 9.13 5.37 -5.26
N GLY A 35 7.85 5.04 -5.16
CA GLY A 35 7.17 4.21 -6.14
C GLY A 35 5.67 4.40 -6.08
N THR A 36 4.97 3.64 -6.92
CA THR A 36 3.51 3.55 -6.90
C THR A 36 3.11 2.12 -6.62
N VAL A 37 2.12 1.92 -5.75
CA VAL A 37 1.52 0.61 -5.56
C VAL A 37 0.81 0.20 -6.86
N GLU A 38 1.26 -0.87 -7.48
CA GLU A 38 0.69 -1.38 -8.73
C GLU A 38 -0.41 -2.40 -8.45
N SER A 39 -0.20 -3.31 -7.48
CA SER A 39 -1.17 -4.36 -7.20
C SER A 39 -1.06 -4.93 -5.80
N VAL A 40 -2.15 -5.56 -5.35
CA VAL A 40 -2.30 -6.21 -4.04
C VAL A 40 -2.85 -7.62 -4.23
N TRP A 41 -2.30 -8.60 -3.52
CA TRP A 41 -2.72 -10.01 -3.60
C TRP A 41 -2.80 -10.65 -2.22
N LEU A 42 -3.61 -11.70 -2.13
CA LEU A 42 -3.56 -12.63 -1.01
C LEU A 42 -2.64 -13.80 -1.37
N ASP A 43 -1.80 -14.22 -0.43
CA ASP A 43 -0.98 -15.42 -0.55
C ASP A 43 -0.86 -16.18 0.77
N ASP A 44 -0.57 -17.48 0.67
CA ASP A 44 -0.56 -18.39 1.82
C ASP A 44 0.63 -18.18 2.77
N ILE A 45 1.65 -17.40 2.38
CA ILE A 45 2.88 -17.21 3.16
C ILE A 45 2.83 -15.90 3.95
N HIS A 46 2.44 -14.80 3.30
CA HIS A 46 2.48 -13.45 3.88
C HIS A 46 1.09 -12.90 4.20
N GLY A 47 0.03 -13.58 3.77
CA GLY A 47 -1.35 -13.12 3.90
C GLY A 47 -1.70 -12.05 2.88
N LEU A 48 -0.99 -10.92 2.89
CA LEU A 48 -1.15 -9.81 1.95
C LEU A 48 0.18 -9.41 1.32
N ARG A 49 0.25 -9.42 -0.02
CA ARG A 49 1.39 -8.96 -0.82
C ARG A 49 1.04 -7.72 -1.61
N ILE A 50 2.02 -6.85 -1.80
CA ILE A 50 1.90 -5.61 -2.59
C ILE A 50 3.06 -5.55 -3.56
N SER A 51 2.81 -5.22 -4.83
CA SER A 51 3.87 -4.80 -5.76
C SER A 51 3.94 -3.29 -5.83
N ILE A 52 5.17 -2.81 -5.93
CA ILE A 52 5.47 -1.40 -6.04
C ILE A 52 6.29 -1.24 -7.31
N VAL A 53 5.76 -0.47 -8.25
CA VAL A 53 6.52 -0.01 -9.40
C VAL A 53 7.38 1.14 -8.92
N GLY A 54 8.68 0.88 -8.81
CA GLY A 54 9.66 1.88 -8.40
C GLY A 54 9.74 3.00 -9.42
N HIS A 55 9.91 4.22 -8.93
CA HIS A 55 10.13 5.38 -9.78
C HIS A 55 11.65 5.62 -9.96
N PHE A 56 12.14 5.61 -11.20
CA PHE A 56 13.54 5.91 -11.46
C PHE A 56 13.89 7.37 -11.16
N GLY A 57 14.97 7.59 -10.40
CA GLY A 57 15.51 8.92 -10.10
C GLY A 57 15.85 9.13 -8.63
N LYS A 58 16.58 10.21 -8.33
CA LYS A 58 16.74 10.72 -6.95
C LYS A 58 15.50 11.55 -6.63
N TRP A 59 14.55 10.96 -5.94
CA TRP A 59 13.40 11.69 -5.42
C TRP A 59 13.91 12.54 -4.25
N PRO A 60 13.84 13.89 -4.33
CA PRO A 60 14.14 14.68 -3.15
C PRO A 60 13.15 14.24 -2.08
N VAL A 61 13.65 13.77 -0.94
CA VAL A 61 12.87 13.79 0.29
C VAL A 61 12.59 15.27 0.52
N SER A 62 11.46 15.75 -0.03
CA SER A 62 11.00 17.11 0.14
C SER A 62 10.84 17.30 1.63
N THR A 63 11.88 17.85 2.26
CA THR A 63 11.79 18.31 3.63
C THR A 63 10.70 19.35 3.61
N ILE A 64 9.51 19.01 4.12
CA ILE A 64 8.45 19.98 4.31
C ILE A 64 9.01 20.98 5.34
N LYS A 65 9.57 22.09 4.86
CA LYS A 65 9.83 23.25 5.70
C LYS A 65 8.47 23.88 5.96
N LEU A 66 7.92 23.61 7.14
CA LEU A 66 6.82 24.40 7.67
C LEU A 66 7.34 25.84 7.80
N MET A 67 6.94 26.72 6.89
CA MET A 67 7.12 28.16 7.08
C MET A 67 6.21 28.57 8.23
N GLN A 68 6.81 29.07 9.32
CA GLN A 68 6.07 29.82 10.31
C GLN A 68 5.74 31.20 9.72
N PRO A 69 4.50 31.69 9.85
CA PRO A 69 4.19 33.08 9.53
C PRO A 69 4.86 34.02 10.54
N ASP A 70 5.35 35.16 10.04
CA ASP A 70 5.99 36.23 10.83
C ASP A 70 5.06 36.80 11.92
#